data_AF-A0A399SVD3-F1
#
_entry.id   AF-A0A399SVD3-F1
#
_cell.length_a   1.000
_cell.length_b   1.000
_cell.length_c   1.000
_cell.angle_alpha   90.00
_cell.angle_beta   90.00
_cell.angle_gamma   90.00
#
_symmetry.space_group_name_H-M   'P 1'
#
loop_
_entity.id
_entity.type
_entity.pdbx_description
1 polymer ?
#
loop_
_entity_poly.entity_id
_entity_poly.type
_entity_poly.pdbx_seq_one_letter_code
_entity_poly.pdbx_strand_id
1 'polypeptide(L)'
;MSFKIFSLQLTGKIKPTATIEQQRARLRADYDAFLKTESSEELKLFLELEAWANSESYKNKKKEIEGLSFKGSKEEKEWKEFERLKKSGSIKKYFLVEGSSDLKRFEKERESDKLKSYYALLDYMKEGQFEKDKKEITSQVFKGSVEEKHLLEYKKLAKSAGIKAYLELHGLEVLKRHEALANSEKFKEYNELKNASDRSKEDKAAFKKIMGDSEIKAYFKLEKSKKLRLYKEISSSHDLKRYHELKALVESKEFREKEAFLKDKQKFEKSEAYKKQTEFKRLAADDTVKFVLKYEKSSLYKNYLDVKDSFDLKRYHELDALLQSEEYRKQKAWLEDKKRWEKTPEYARYQQYLKDKQIPDFVNYFKYKDSNDFDLFKNLEVVFEDDFSGRKLDSEKWSTATPVAGKLLGENYAMPGDLNIFTSGDNLKVEDKLVIQVKKEKAKGKVWQMPAGFVPTDFEYTSGLVSSAPKFMVEDGILEAKIKFDPVKQVVSSLYLTGEKATNRVNLLEMGARNHLGFTFMNGNGKVESQGIDISNLKKNTYIFSVEKAGSTFTWKINEVEILKQEKPEMNKQLFIEASSLVINPVSSAVNFEIEWVKCYRRK
;
A
#
# COMPACT_ATOMS: atom_id res chain seq x y z
N MET A 1 47.96 -38.07 54.95
CA MET A 1 47.14 -36.86 54.67
C MET A 1 47.57 -36.24 53.36
N SER A 2 46.67 -36.09 52.39
CA SER A 2 46.97 -35.49 51.08
C SER A 2 46.64 -33.99 51.03
N PHE A 3 47.64 -33.16 50.72
CA PHE A 3 47.44 -31.72 50.51
C PHE A 3 46.47 -31.43 49.34
N LYS A 4 46.46 -32.29 48.31
CA LYS A 4 45.55 -32.18 47.16
C LYS A 4 44.08 -32.24 47.59
N ILE A 5 43.71 -33.25 48.39
CA ILE A 5 42.34 -33.44 48.88
C ILE A 5 41.90 -32.26 49.74
N PHE A 6 42.78 -31.79 50.63
CA PHE A 6 42.53 -30.64 51.49
C PHE A 6 42.22 -29.37 50.68
N SER A 7 43.08 -29.08 49.69
CA SER A 7 42.96 -27.93 48.82
C SER A 7 41.67 -27.98 47.97
N LEU A 8 41.34 -29.14 47.40
CA LEU A 8 40.13 -29.31 46.59
C LEU A 8 38.84 -29.10 47.41
N GLN A 9 38.82 -29.51 48.68
CA GLN A 9 37.70 -29.25 49.57
C GLN A 9 37.62 -27.79 50.02
N LEU A 10 38.74 -27.16 50.39
CA LEU A 10 38.77 -25.75 50.81
C LEU A 10 38.34 -24.80 49.70
N THR A 11 38.77 -25.08 48.47
CA THR A 11 38.42 -24.29 47.28
C THR A 11 37.03 -24.61 46.73
N GLY A 12 36.28 -25.52 47.36
CA GLY A 12 34.94 -25.92 46.93
C GLY A 12 34.89 -26.66 45.59
N LYS A 13 36.03 -27.16 45.08
CA LYS A 13 36.09 -27.90 43.82
C LYS A 13 35.37 -29.24 43.92
N ILE A 14 35.52 -29.96 45.03
CA ILE A 14 34.68 -31.14 45.33
C ILE A 14 33.31 -30.63 45.77
N LYS A 15 32.38 -30.54 44.82
CA LYS A 15 31.00 -30.09 45.07
C LYS A 15 30.25 -31.10 45.96
N PRO A 16 29.19 -30.67 46.67
CA PRO A 16 28.31 -31.60 47.37
C PRO A 16 27.70 -32.64 46.43
N THR A 17 27.54 -33.87 46.92
CA THR A 17 27.02 -35.00 46.13
C THR A 17 25.63 -34.71 45.57
N ALA A 18 24.73 -34.11 46.37
CA ALA A 18 23.40 -33.70 45.92
C ALA A 18 23.46 -32.70 44.75
N THR A 19 24.46 -31.82 44.71
CA THR A 19 24.66 -30.88 43.60
C THR A 19 25.07 -31.60 42.32
N ILE A 20 25.92 -32.63 42.42
CA ILE A 20 26.30 -33.46 41.27
C ILE A 20 25.09 -34.24 40.75
N GLU A 21 24.33 -34.88 41.64
CA GLU A 21 23.12 -35.64 41.26
C GLU A 21 22.08 -34.72 40.60
N GLN A 22 21.86 -33.52 41.13
CA GLN A 22 20.98 -32.52 40.52
C GLN A 22 21.48 -32.08 39.14
N GLN A 23 22.79 -31.88 38.96
CA GLN A 23 23.40 -31.53 37.67
C GLN A 23 23.21 -32.65 36.64
N ARG A 24 23.46 -33.91 37.03
CA ARG A 24 23.25 -35.09 36.18
C ARG A 24 21.78 -35.26 35.79
N ALA A 25 20.86 -35.12 36.75
CA ALA A 25 19.42 -35.23 36.50
C ALA A 25 18.93 -34.14 35.54
N ARG A 26 19.37 -32.90 35.73
CA ARG A 26 19.07 -31.79 34.81
C ARG A 26 19.65 -32.05 33.42
N LEU A 27 20.91 -32.47 33.33
CA LEU A 27 21.55 -32.76 32.04
C LEU A 27 20.85 -33.90 31.31
N ARG A 28 20.35 -34.90 32.05
CA ARG A 28 19.55 -35.97 31.48
C ARG A 28 18.22 -35.46 30.92
N ALA A 29 17.50 -34.65 31.69
CA ALA A 29 16.25 -34.03 31.23
C ALA A 29 16.48 -33.14 29.99
N ASP A 30 17.56 -32.33 29.99
CA ASP A 30 17.95 -31.49 28.85
C ASP A 30 18.28 -32.37 27.62
N TYR A 31 18.89 -33.54 27.80
CA TYR A 31 19.17 -34.50 26.71
C TYR A 31 17.91 -35.15 26.15
N ASP A 32 16.99 -35.59 27.02
CA ASP A 32 15.73 -36.19 26.58
C ASP A 32 14.88 -35.14 25.82
N ALA A 33 14.86 -33.89 26.28
CA ALA A 33 14.23 -32.77 25.57
C ALA A 33 14.93 -32.44 24.24
N PHE A 34 16.27 -32.51 24.20
CA PHE A 34 17.06 -32.32 23.00
C PHE A 34 16.66 -33.33 21.91
N LEU A 35 16.63 -34.63 22.23
CA LEU A 35 16.27 -35.69 21.28
C LEU A 35 14.84 -35.53 20.75
N LYS A 36 13.90 -35.18 21.63
CA LYS A 36 12.52 -34.89 21.23
C LYS A 36 12.46 -33.71 20.26
N THR A 37 13.19 -32.63 20.53
CA THR A 37 13.20 -31.41 19.71
C THR A 37 13.89 -31.65 18.37
N GLU A 38 15.00 -32.37 18.35
CA GLU A 38 15.78 -32.70 17.16
C GLU A 38 14.94 -33.41 16.08
N SER A 39 14.00 -34.25 16.52
CA SER A 39 13.08 -35.00 15.65
C SER A 39 11.74 -34.30 15.36
N SER A 40 11.54 -33.07 15.85
CA SER A 40 10.25 -32.36 15.77
C SER A 40 10.03 -31.64 14.44
N GLU A 41 8.78 -31.65 13.95
CA GLU A 41 8.42 -30.87 12.75
C GLU A 41 8.45 -29.36 13.06
N GLU A 42 8.18 -28.97 14.30
CA GLU A 42 8.27 -27.59 14.77
C GLU A 42 9.68 -27.02 14.61
N LEU A 43 10.72 -27.78 14.96
CA LEU A 43 12.11 -27.36 14.75
C LEU A 43 12.42 -27.20 13.26
N LYS A 44 11.93 -28.12 12.42
CA LYS A 44 12.13 -28.04 10.97
C LYS A 44 11.50 -26.78 10.37
N LEU A 45 10.26 -26.47 10.75
CA LEU A 45 9.59 -25.22 10.34
C LEU A 45 10.34 -23.98 10.85
N PHE A 46 10.85 -24.02 12.09
CA PHE A 46 11.68 -22.95 12.63
C PHE A 46 12.97 -22.76 11.82
N LEU A 47 13.66 -23.83 11.43
CA LEU A 47 14.88 -23.75 10.63
C LEU A 47 14.62 -23.17 9.23
N GLU A 48 13.50 -23.52 8.60
CA GLU A 48 13.06 -22.89 7.35
C GLU A 48 12.80 -21.39 7.53
N LEU A 49 12.16 -21.02 8.64
CA LEU A 49 11.86 -19.64 8.98
C LEU A 49 13.13 -18.83 9.30
N GLU A 50 14.10 -19.42 10.00
CA GLU A 50 15.42 -18.85 10.26
C GLU A 50 16.21 -18.67 8.95
N ALA A 51 16.21 -19.66 8.07
CA ALA A 51 16.85 -19.56 6.76
C ALA A 51 16.24 -18.43 5.92
N TRP A 52 14.91 -18.30 5.92
CA TRP A 52 14.22 -17.19 5.27
C TRP A 52 14.58 -15.84 5.91
N ALA A 53 14.55 -15.73 7.23
CA ALA A 53 14.85 -14.48 7.95
C ALA A 53 16.30 -14.02 7.75
N ASN A 54 17.23 -14.95 7.53
CA ASN A 54 18.63 -14.67 7.24
C ASN A 54 18.93 -14.51 5.73
N SER A 55 17.96 -14.80 4.86
CA SER A 55 18.14 -14.77 3.41
C SER A 55 18.36 -13.35 2.85
N GLU A 56 19.08 -13.29 1.74
CA GLU A 56 19.27 -12.02 1.02
C GLU A 56 17.96 -11.53 0.38
N SER A 57 17.05 -12.45 0.03
CA SER A 57 15.70 -12.13 -0.44
C SER A 57 14.93 -11.30 0.59
N TYR A 58 14.91 -11.72 1.85
CA TYR A 58 14.27 -10.99 2.94
C TYR A 58 14.89 -9.60 3.14
N LYS A 59 16.23 -9.53 3.22
CA LYS A 59 16.96 -8.25 3.42
C LYS A 59 16.68 -7.26 2.30
N ASN A 60 16.72 -7.72 1.05
CA ASN A 60 16.43 -6.90 -0.12
C ASN A 60 14.97 -6.45 -0.12
N LYS A 61 14.02 -7.32 0.22
CA LYS A 61 12.60 -6.96 0.24
C LYS A 61 12.28 -5.91 1.31
N LYS A 62 12.86 -6.08 2.51
CA LYS A 62 12.76 -5.09 3.58
C LYS A 62 13.31 -3.73 3.14
N LYS A 63 14.53 -3.72 2.58
CA LYS A 63 15.18 -2.50 2.08
C LYS A 63 14.40 -1.82 0.96
N GLU A 64 13.84 -2.60 0.03
CA GLU A 64 12.98 -2.11 -1.05
C GLU A 64 11.77 -1.36 -0.47
N ILE A 65 11.04 -1.99 0.46
CA ILE A 65 9.82 -1.42 1.06
C ILE A 65 10.14 -0.20 1.94
N GLU A 66 11.18 -0.28 2.78
CA GLU A 66 11.60 0.85 3.62
C GLU A 66 12.10 2.03 2.76
N GLY A 67 12.73 1.75 1.63
CA GLY A 67 13.24 2.74 0.67
C GLY A 67 12.18 3.45 -0.16
N LEU A 68 10.93 2.95 -0.20
CA LEU A 68 9.83 3.65 -0.85
C LEU A 68 9.60 5.02 -0.19
N SER A 69 9.29 6.03 -0.99
CA SER A 69 9.07 7.40 -0.51
C SER A 69 8.11 8.12 -1.43
N PHE A 70 7.21 8.93 -0.85
CA PHE A 70 6.38 9.82 -1.65
C PHE A 70 7.24 10.85 -2.38
N LYS A 71 8.26 11.40 -1.72
CA LYS A 71 9.22 12.31 -2.37
C LYS A 71 9.99 11.56 -3.45
N GLY A 72 9.95 12.08 -4.68
CA GLY A 72 10.57 11.49 -5.88
C GLY A 72 9.70 10.47 -6.61
N SER A 73 8.56 10.08 -6.04
CA SER A 73 7.62 9.12 -6.64
C SER A 73 6.90 9.66 -7.87
N LYS A 74 6.19 8.78 -8.59
CA LYS A 74 5.31 9.17 -9.69
C LYS A 74 4.13 10.00 -9.16
N GLU A 75 3.61 9.60 -8.02
CA GLU A 75 2.48 10.20 -7.32
C GLU A 75 2.81 11.66 -6.94
N GLU A 76 4.00 11.93 -6.39
CA GLU A 76 4.41 13.32 -6.12
C GLU A 76 4.52 14.17 -7.39
N LYS A 77 4.97 13.59 -8.51
CA LYS A 77 5.03 14.30 -9.80
C LYS A 77 3.65 14.66 -10.30
N GLU A 78 2.70 13.73 -10.26
CA GLU A 78 1.29 13.96 -10.62
C GLU A 78 0.66 15.04 -9.73
N TRP A 79 0.91 14.99 -8.41
CA TRP A 79 0.45 16.02 -7.48
C TRP A 79 1.05 17.40 -7.76
N LYS A 80 2.36 17.48 -8.04
CA LYS A 80 3.03 18.74 -8.41
C LYS A 80 2.52 19.29 -9.73
N GLU A 81 2.27 18.42 -10.71
CA GLU A 81 1.68 18.78 -12.00
C GLU A 81 0.28 19.38 -11.80
N PHE A 82 -0.55 18.73 -10.99
CA PHE A 82 -1.88 19.22 -10.62
C PHE A 82 -1.81 20.59 -9.95
N GLU A 83 -0.96 20.73 -8.92
CA GLU A 83 -0.78 22.00 -8.21
C GLU A 83 -0.29 23.12 -9.13
N ARG A 84 0.57 22.80 -10.12
CA ARG A 84 1.01 23.76 -11.15
C ARG A 84 -0.15 24.19 -12.03
N LEU A 85 -0.93 23.25 -12.57
CA LEU A 85 -2.09 23.54 -13.42
C LEU A 85 -3.16 24.33 -12.65
N LYS A 86 -3.46 23.93 -11.42
CA LYS A 86 -4.36 24.64 -10.51
C LYS A 86 -3.92 26.08 -10.26
N LYS A 87 -2.60 26.33 -10.20
CA LYS A 87 -2.04 27.68 -9.99
C LYS A 87 -1.98 28.51 -11.28
N SER A 88 -2.11 27.88 -12.45
CA SER A 88 -2.07 28.55 -13.75
C SER A 88 -3.10 29.66 -13.84
N GLY A 89 -2.66 30.84 -14.29
CA GLY A 89 -3.53 31.99 -14.44
C GLY A 89 -4.67 31.76 -15.45
N SER A 90 -4.43 30.99 -16.51
CA SER A 90 -5.43 30.69 -17.53
C SER A 90 -6.55 29.79 -17.01
N ILE A 91 -6.20 28.71 -16.30
CA ILE A 91 -7.15 27.78 -15.66
C ILE A 91 -7.93 28.49 -14.54
N LYS A 92 -7.28 29.31 -13.71
CA LYS A 92 -7.99 30.10 -12.69
C LYS A 92 -9.03 31.03 -13.31
N LYS A 93 -8.66 31.76 -14.36
CA LYS A 93 -9.58 32.66 -15.08
C LYS A 93 -10.71 31.89 -15.77
N TYR A 94 -10.44 30.69 -16.26
CA TYR A 94 -11.47 29.80 -16.82
C TYR A 94 -12.53 29.50 -15.76
N PHE A 95 -12.15 29.02 -14.57
CA PHE A 95 -13.10 28.72 -13.48
C PHE A 95 -13.79 29.95 -12.89
N LEU A 96 -13.29 31.18 -13.10
CA LEU A 96 -14.03 32.40 -12.77
C LEU A 96 -15.21 32.66 -13.72
N VAL A 97 -15.11 32.20 -14.97
CA VAL A 97 -16.10 32.43 -16.03
C VAL A 97 -17.04 31.24 -16.15
N GLU A 98 -16.53 30.02 -16.04
CA GLU A 98 -17.31 28.80 -16.10
C GLU A 98 -18.43 28.82 -15.04
N GLY A 99 -19.67 28.59 -15.49
CA GLY A 99 -20.84 28.60 -14.61
C GLY A 99 -21.26 29.97 -14.06
N SER A 100 -20.52 31.05 -14.37
CA SER A 100 -20.85 32.41 -13.92
C SER A 100 -22.20 32.90 -14.44
N SER A 101 -22.86 33.77 -13.67
CA SER A 101 -24.13 34.39 -14.09
C SER A 101 -23.99 35.21 -15.36
N ASP A 102 -22.83 35.86 -15.54
CA ASP A 102 -22.55 36.69 -16.71
C ASP A 102 -22.36 35.86 -17.97
N LEU A 103 -21.68 34.70 -17.90
CA LEU A 103 -21.57 33.78 -19.04
C LEU A 103 -22.94 33.26 -19.46
N LYS A 104 -23.76 32.80 -18.50
CA LYS A 104 -25.13 32.32 -18.76
C LYS A 104 -26.00 33.41 -19.38
N ARG A 105 -25.92 34.64 -18.85
CA ARG A 105 -26.62 35.80 -19.41
C ARG A 105 -26.14 36.08 -20.83
N PHE A 106 -24.82 36.07 -21.07
CA PHE A 106 -24.25 36.32 -22.39
C PHE A 106 -24.72 35.29 -23.42
N GLU A 107 -24.63 33.99 -23.11
CA GLU A 107 -25.07 32.90 -24.00
C GLU A 107 -26.55 33.03 -24.35
N LYS A 108 -27.39 33.38 -23.37
CA LYS A 108 -28.83 33.61 -23.59
C LYS A 108 -29.09 34.84 -24.46
N GLU A 109 -28.50 35.99 -24.10
CA GLU A 109 -28.82 37.27 -24.74
C GLU A 109 -28.18 37.41 -26.13
N ARG A 110 -27.05 36.74 -26.39
CA ARG A 110 -26.40 36.72 -27.72
C ARG A 110 -27.31 36.12 -28.80
N GLU A 111 -28.09 35.10 -28.44
CA GLU A 111 -29.03 34.41 -29.33
C GLU A 111 -30.41 35.09 -29.40
N SER A 112 -30.61 36.19 -28.67
CA SER A 112 -31.90 36.88 -28.62
C SER A 112 -32.25 37.55 -29.95
N ASP A 113 -33.55 37.64 -30.23
CA ASP A 113 -34.05 38.34 -31.43
C ASP A 113 -33.67 39.83 -31.40
N LYS A 114 -33.49 40.41 -30.21
CA LYS A 114 -32.98 41.77 -30.03
C LYS A 114 -31.57 41.90 -30.62
N LEU A 115 -30.66 40.97 -30.31
CA LEU A 115 -29.28 41.01 -30.82
C LEU A 115 -29.23 40.68 -32.31
N LYS A 116 -30.03 39.71 -32.79
CA LYS A 116 -30.17 39.45 -34.23
C LYS A 116 -30.62 40.70 -34.99
N SER A 117 -31.63 41.40 -34.47
CA SER A 117 -32.11 42.66 -35.04
C SER A 117 -31.04 43.75 -35.03
N TYR A 118 -30.26 43.85 -33.95
CA TYR A 118 -29.15 44.78 -33.86
C TYR A 118 -28.07 44.49 -34.92
N TYR A 119 -27.62 43.25 -35.07
CA TYR A 119 -26.59 42.89 -36.05
C TYR A 119 -27.08 43.10 -37.49
N ALA A 120 -28.32 42.72 -37.81
CA ALA A 120 -28.89 42.99 -39.13
C ALA A 120 -28.94 44.49 -39.47
N LEU A 121 -29.27 45.33 -38.48
CA LEU A 121 -29.23 46.79 -38.65
C LEU A 121 -27.78 47.32 -38.71
N LEU A 122 -26.86 46.76 -37.93
CA LEU A 122 -25.44 47.10 -37.97
C LEU A 122 -24.85 46.85 -39.36
N ASP A 123 -25.19 45.71 -39.98
CA ASP A 123 -24.75 45.36 -41.32
C ASP A 123 -25.36 46.31 -42.34
N TYR A 124 -26.67 46.59 -42.28
CA TYR A 124 -27.31 47.61 -43.13
C TYR A 124 -26.67 49.00 -43.01
N MET A 125 -26.18 49.38 -41.82
CA MET A 125 -25.45 50.65 -41.62
C MET A 125 -24.02 50.60 -42.18
N LYS A 126 -23.32 49.47 -42.05
CA LYS A 126 -21.91 49.32 -42.42
C LYS A 126 -21.68 48.99 -43.88
N GLU A 127 -22.55 48.21 -44.50
CA GLU A 127 -22.42 47.73 -45.88
C GLU A 127 -22.77 48.80 -46.93
N GLY A 128 -23.03 50.04 -46.51
CA GLY A 128 -23.27 51.17 -47.39
C GLY A 128 -24.70 51.26 -47.95
N GLN A 129 -25.56 50.27 -47.67
CA GLN A 129 -26.97 50.28 -48.11
C GLN A 129 -27.74 51.46 -47.50
N PHE A 130 -27.51 51.79 -46.22
CA PHE A 130 -28.11 52.97 -45.61
C PHE A 130 -27.75 54.28 -46.32
N GLU A 131 -26.47 54.47 -46.65
CA GLU A 131 -26.01 55.69 -47.34
C GLU A 131 -26.58 55.77 -48.76
N LYS A 132 -26.73 54.62 -49.43
CA LYS A 132 -27.40 54.53 -50.73
C LYS A 132 -28.87 54.95 -50.63
N ASP A 133 -29.64 54.36 -49.72
CA ASP A 133 -31.07 54.65 -49.52
C ASP A 133 -31.28 56.12 -49.13
N LYS A 134 -30.46 56.65 -48.23
CA LYS A 134 -30.49 58.06 -47.82
C LYS A 134 -30.22 58.99 -48.99
N LYS A 135 -29.20 58.71 -49.82
CA LYS A 135 -28.88 59.50 -51.00
C LYS A 135 -29.99 59.43 -52.05
N GLU A 136 -30.57 58.25 -52.29
CA GLU A 136 -31.66 58.05 -53.23
C GLU A 136 -32.92 58.83 -52.84
N ILE A 137 -33.29 58.80 -51.55
CA ILE A 137 -34.45 59.54 -51.04
C ILE A 137 -34.20 61.06 -51.05
N THR A 138 -33.02 61.51 -50.61
CA THR A 138 -32.73 62.95 -50.51
C THR A 138 -32.52 63.62 -51.87
N SER A 139 -32.02 62.88 -52.87
CA SER A 139 -31.82 63.39 -54.23
C SER A 139 -33.11 63.57 -55.03
N GLN A 140 -34.22 62.95 -54.61
CA GLN A 140 -35.54 63.15 -55.19
C GLN A 140 -36.11 64.51 -54.77
N VAL A 141 -35.88 65.53 -55.61
CA VAL A 141 -36.34 66.91 -55.40
C VAL A 141 -37.31 67.33 -56.48
N PHE A 142 -38.29 68.16 -56.13
CA PHE A 142 -39.25 68.66 -57.11
C PHE A 142 -38.57 69.54 -58.17
N LYS A 143 -37.61 70.37 -57.77
CA LYS A 143 -36.89 71.26 -58.67
C LYS A 143 -36.00 70.46 -59.64
N GLY A 144 -36.26 70.58 -60.94
CA GLY A 144 -35.58 69.84 -62.01
C GLY A 144 -36.21 68.48 -62.35
N SER A 145 -37.25 68.05 -61.61
CA SER A 145 -37.94 66.78 -61.83
C SER A 145 -38.79 66.79 -63.11
N VAL A 146 -39.19 65.59 -63.55
CA VAL A 146 -40.13 65.43 -64.68
C VAL A 146 -41.49 66.01 -64.30
N GLU A 147 -41.88 65.86 -63.04
CA GLU A 147 -43.11 66.38 -62.47
C GLU A 147 -43.15 67.92 -62.53
N GLU A 148 -42.07 68.61 -62.15
CA GLU A 148 -41.99 70.07 -62.31
C GLU A 148 -42.05 70.49 -63.78
N LYS A 149 -41.37 69.76 -64.67
CA LYS A 149 -41.43 70.05 -66.12
C LYS A 149 -42.86 69.93 -66.67
N HIS A 150 -43.58 68.86 -66.33
CA HIS A 150 -44.97 68.68 -66.71
C HIS A 150 -45.88 69.76 -66.13
N LEU A 151 -45.68 70.18 -64.88
CA LEU A 151 -46.43 71.27 -64.27
C LEU A 151 -46.15 72.62 -64.93
N LEU A 152 -44.89 72.91 -65.26
CA LEU A 152 -44.48 74.13 -65.97
C LEU A 152 -45.01 74.15 -67.40
N GLU A 153 -44.94 73.02 -68.11
CA GLU A 153 -45.47 72.84 -69.47
C GLU A 153 -46.99 73.05 -69.48
N TYR A 154 -47.72 72.43 -68.54
CA TYR A 154 -49.15 72.64 -68.34
C TYR A 154 -49.47 74.12 -68.13
N LYS A 155 -48.79 74.78 -67.18
CA LYS A 155 -48.98 76.21 -66.89
C LYS A 155 -48.63 77.10 -68.08
N LYS A 156 -47.65 76.72 -68.90
CA LYS A 156 -47.26 77.45 -70.11
C LYS A 156 -48.33 77.30 -71.20
N LEU A 157 -48.77 76.08 -71.49
CA LEU A 157 -49.83 75.81 -72.47
C LEU A 157 -51.14 76.49 -72.08
N ALA A 158 -51.53 76.43 -70.80
CA ALA A 158 -52.70 77.14 -70.25
C ALA A 158 -52.67 78.66 -70.49
N LYS A 159 -51.46 79.25 -70.58
CA LYS A 159 -51.26 80.69 -70.82
C LYS A 159 -51.20 81.07 -72.29
N SER A 160 -51.07 80.10 -73.20
CA SER A 160 -50.99 80.36 -74.63
C SER A 160 -52.29 81.00 -75.13
N ALA A 161 -52.15 81.94 -76.08
CA ALA A 161 -53.30 82.67 -76.61
C ALA A 161 -54.32 81.73 -77.28
N GLY A 162 -53.87 80.64 -77.91
CA GLY A 162 -54.71 79.60 -78.50
C GLY A 162 -55.52 78.84 -77.45
N ILE A 163 -54.88 78.23 -76.45
CA ILE A 163 -55.57 77.49 -75.40
C ILE A 163 -56.51 78.40 -74.60
N LYS A 164 -56.14 79.65 -74.31
CA LYS A 164 -57.06 80.62 -73.68
C LYS A 164 -58.28 80.89 -74.56
N ALA A 165 -58.07 81.15 -75.85
CA ALA A 165 -59.18 81.34 -76.78
C ALA A 165 -60.09 80.10 -76.86
N TYR A 166 -59.51 78.89 -76.79
CA TYR A 166 -60.25 77.63 -76.68
C TYR A 166 -61.06 77.55 -75.40
N LEU A 167 -60.44 77.67 -74.22
CA LEU A 167 -61.13 77.63 -72.93
C LEU A 167 -62.23 78.69 -72.80
N GLU A 168 -62.07 79.85 -73.45
CA GLU A 168 -63.02 80.96 -73.41
C GLU A 168 -64.07 80.98 -74.54
N LEU A 169 -63.99 80.13 -75.56
CA LEU A 169 -64.97 80.07 -76.66
C LEU A 169 -65.58 78.68 -76.85
N HIS A 170 -64.82 77.62 -76.55
CA HIS A 170 -65.28 76.24 -76.70
C HIS A 170 -66.53 76.02 -75.86
N GLY A 171 -67.60 75.55 -76.51
CA GLY A 171 -68.88 75.29 -75.84
C GLY A 171 -69.73 76.53 -75.53
N LEU A 172 -69.29 77.75 -75.84
CA LEU A 172 -70.11 78.95 -75.64
C LEU A 172 -71.21 79.12 -76.72
N GLU A 173 -72.36 79.61 -76.29
CA GLU A 173 -73.55 79.86 -77.12
C GLU A 173 -73.26 80.79 -78.32
N VAL A 174 -72.38 81.77 -78.12
CA VAL A 174 -71.96 82.73 -79.16
C VAL A 174 -71.30 82.05 -80.35
N LEU A 175 -70.50 81.00 -80.10
CA LEU A 175 -69.81 80.25 -81.15
C LEU A 175 -70.80 79.37 -81.92
N LYS A 176 -71.71 78.70 -81.21
CA LYS A 176 -72.79 77.90 -81.81
C LYS A 176 -73.70 78.75 -82.71
N ARG A 177 -74.10 79.94 -82.24
CA ARG A 177 -74.91 80.89 -83.03
C ARG A 177 -74.17 81.39 -84.27
N HIS A 178 -72.87 81.63 -84.15
CA HIS A 178 -72.02 82.00 -85.28
C HIS A 178 -72.01 80.89 -86.34
N GLU A 179 -71.71 79.65 -85.96
CA GLU A 179 -71.73 78.50 -86.88
C GLU A 179 -73.12 78.25 -87.49
N ALA A 180 -74.20 78.42 -86.72
CA ALA A 180 -75.57 78.28 -87.22
C ALA A 180 -75.92 79.37 -88.25
N LEU A 181 -75.54 80.62 -87.99
CA LEU A 181 -75.82 81.75 -88.88
C LEU A 181 -75.03 81.65 -90.19
N ALA A 182 -73.78 81.16 -90.17
CA ALA A 182 -72.99 80.89 -91.38
C ALA A 182 -73.73 80.01 -92.40
N ASN A 183 -74.56 79.11 -91.88
CA ASN A 183 -75.31 78.10 -92.65
C ASN A 183 -76.77 78.51 -92.92
N SER A 184 -77.18 79.72 -92.56
CA SER A 184 -78.57 80.19 -92.71
C SER A 184 -78.87 80.77 -94.09
N GLU A 185 -80.13 80.70 -94.53
CA GLU A 185 -80.60 81.34 -95.76
C GLU A 185 -80.36 82.87 -95.77
N LYS A 186 -80.50 83.52 -94.61
CA LYS A 186 -80.18 84.94 -94.44
C LYS A 186 -78.71 85.25 -94.79
N PHE A 187 -77.78 84.36 -94.47
CA PHE A 187 -76.36 84.55 -94.81
C PHE A 187 -76.04 84.20 -96.27
N LYS A 188 -76.82 83.30 -96.90
CA LYS A 188 -76.76 83.07 -98.35
C LYS A 188 -77.24 84.28 -99.13
N GLU A 189 -78.40 84.84 -98.76
CA GLU A 189 -78.94 86.08 -99.35
C GLU A 189 -77.92 87.23 -99.22
N TYR A 190 -77.25 87.34 -98.06
CA TYR A 190 -76.14 88.27 -97.88
C TYR A 190 -75.00 88.06 -98.90
N ASN A 191 -74.56 86.82 -99.11
CA ASN A 191 -73.46 86.50 -100.03
C ASN A 191 -73.84 86.72 -101.49
N GLU A 192 -75.08 86.42 -101.89
CA GLU A 192 -75.60 86.67 -103.23
C GLU A 192 -75.63 88.17 -103.54
N LEU A 193 -76.21 88.96 -102.64
CA LEU A 193 -76.26 90.42 -102.77
C LEU A 193 -74.86 91.07 -102.73
N LYS A 194 -73.91 90.49 -102.00
CA LYS A 194 -72.51 90.95 -101.99
C LYS A 194 -71.84 90.79 -103.35
N ASN A 195 -72.19 89.74 -104.10
CA ASN A 195 -71.48 89.32 -105.31
C ASN A 195 -72.15 89.74 -106.64
N ALA A 196 -73.33 90.37 -106.62
CA ALA A 196 -74.00 90.87 -107.83
C ALA A 196 -73.23 92.04 -108.50
N SER A 197 -72.96 91.92 -109.81
CA SER A 197 -72.02 92.75 -110.58
C SER A 197 -72.58 94.06 -111.15
N ASP A 198 -73.90 94.20 -111.34
CA ASP A 198 -74.53 95.39 -111.93
C ASP A 198 -75.72 95.87 -111.09
N ARG A 199 -75.40 96.41 -109.90
CA ARG A 199 -76.39 96.60 -108.84
C ARG A 199 -77.42 97.67 -109.21
N SER A 200 -78.68 97.23 -109.37
CA SER A 200 -79.86 98.09 -109.46
C SER A 200 -80.01 98.97 -108.22
N LYS A 201 -80.82 100.03 -108.32
CA LYS A 201 -81.02 100.96 -107.20
C LYS A 201 -81.70 100.25 -106.01
N GLU A 202 -82.57 99.27 -106.27
CA GLU A 202 -83.15 98.39 -105.25
C GLU A 202 -82.10 97.47 -104.58
N ASP A 203 -81.20 96.84 -105.33
CA ASP A 203 -80.20 95.91 -104.77
C ASP A 203 -79.18 96.62 -103.86
N LYS A 204 -78.80 97.85 -104.21
CA LYS A 204 -77.95 98.67 -103.34
C LYS A 204 -78.63 98.99 -102.01
N ALA A 205 -79.95 99.19 -102.01
CA ALA A 205 -80.72 99.43 -100.79
C ALA A 205 -80.90 98.14 -99.96
N ALA A 206 -81.20 97.01 -100.58
CA ALA A 206 -81.32 95.70 -99.93
C ALA A 206 -79.98 95.24 -99.32
N PHE A 207 -78.87 95.36 -100.06
CA PHE A 207 -77.54 95.05 -99.54
C PHE A 207 -77.17 95.95 -98.34
N LYS A 208 -77.52 97.24 -98.39
CA LYS A 208 -77.30 98.16 -97.26
C LYS A 208 -78.13 97.80 -96.04
N LYS A 209 -79.35 97.27 -96.23
CA LYS A 209 -80.24 96.80 -95.16
C LYS A 209 -79.73 95.52 -94.52
N ILE A 210 -79.32 94.51 -95.30
CA ILE A 210 -78.80 93.24 -94.77
C ILE A 210 -77.40 93.41 -94.15
N MET A 211 -76.56 94.30 -94.68
CA MET A 211 -75.32 94.75 -94.01
C MET A 211 -75.62 95.49 -92.69
N GLY A 212 -76.82 96.05 -92.55
CA GLY A 212 -77.32 96.71 -91.35
C GLY A 212 -77.77 95.74 -90.26
N ASP A 213 -78.11 94.49 -90.62
CA ASP A 213 -78.66 93.47 -89.73
C ASP A 213 -77.70 93.12 -88.59
N SER A 214 -78.24 93.06 -87.37
CA SER A 214 -77.47 92.86 -86.15
C SER A 214 -76.79 91.49 -86.09
N GLU A 215 -77.40 90.45 -86.66
CA GLU A 215 -76.85 89.09 -86.70
C GLU A 215 -75.71 89.01 -87.70
N ILE A 216 -75.88 89.55 -88.92
CA ILE A 216 -74.82 89.63 -89.94
C ILE A 216 -73.62 90.45 -89.42
N LYS A 217 -73.88 91.58 -88.75
CA LYS A 217 -72.82 92.37 -88.10
C LYS A 217 -72.11 91.60 -86.99
N ALA A 218 -72.85 90.90 -86.13
CA ALA A 218 -72.27 90.11 -85.04
C ALA A 218 -71.43 88.94 -85.57
N TYR A 219 -71.89 88.28 -86.65
CA TYR A 219 -71.15 87.24 -87.36
C TYR A 219 -69.79 87.74 -87.82
N PHE A 220 -69.76 88.79 -88.65
CA PHE A 220 -68.49 89.30 -89.16
C PHE A 220 -67.62 89.95 -88.09
N LYS A 221 -68.20 90.46 -87.00
CA LYS A 221 -67.44 90.94 -85.84
C LYS A 221 -66.70 89.78 -85.16
N LEU A 222 -67.33 88.61 -85.04
CA LEU A 222 -66.69 87.43 -84.48
C LEU A 222 -65.73 86.78 -85.48
N GLU A 223 -66.08 86.70 -86.77
CA GLU A 223 -65.24 86.14 -87.84
C GLU A 223 -63.95 86.95 -88.04
N LYS A 224 -64.00 88.28 -87.87
CA LYS A 224 -62.81 89.15 -87.85
C LYS A 224 -62.09 89.16 -86.50
N SER A 225 -62.64 88.51 -85.47
CA SER A 225 -62.01 88.51 -84.16
C SER A 225 -60.76 87.62 -84.18
N LYS A 226 -59.67 88.17 -83.65
CA LYS A 226 -58.44 87.42 -83.42
C LYS A 226 -58.70 86.16 -82.58
N LYS A 227 -59.69 86.22 -81.69
CA LYS A 227 -60.07 85.14 -80.77
C LYS A 227 -60.65 83.92 -81.49
N LEU A 228 -61.58 84.13 -82.44
CA LEU A 228 -62.16 83.02 -83.22
C LEU A 228 -61.11 82.40 -84.17
N ARG A 229 -60.22 83.21 -84.76
CA ARG A 229 -59.12 82.69 -85.58
C ARG A 229 -58.21 81.75 -84.77
N LEU A 230 -57.78 82.19 -83.58
CA LEU A 230 -56.96 81.39 -82.67
C LEU A 230 -57.69 80.14 -82.16
N TYR A 231 -59.01 80.21 -81.95
CA TYR A 231 -59.84 79.06 -81.61
C TYR A 231 -59.85 78.00 -82.73
N LYS A 232 -60.08 78.42 -83.98
CA LYS A 232 -60.07 77.51 -85.15
C LYS A 232 -58.69 76.86 -85.31
N GLU A 233 -57.61 77.63 -85.24
CA GLU A 233 -56.21 77.14 -85.33
C GLU A 233 -55.87 76.11 -84.25
N ILE A 234 -56.31 76.31 -83.00
CA ILE A 234 -55.93 75.43 -81.88
C ILE A 234 -56.83 74.20 -81.75
N SER A 235 -58.07 74.26 -82.23
CA SER A 235 -59.13 73.25 -82.01
C SER A 235 -58.76 71.83 -82.46
N SER A 236 -57.86 71.70 -83.45
CA SER A 236 -57.33 70.42 -83.93
C SER A 236 -55.82 70.27 -83.70
N SER A 237 -55.21 71.11 -82.85
CA SER A 237 -53.76 71.14 -82.66
C SER A 237 -53.26 70.08 -81.68
N HIS A 238 -51.99 69.69 -81.83
CA HIS A 238 -51.29 68.85 -80.86
C HIS A 238 -51.20 69.51 -79.47
N ASP A 239 -51.05 70.83 -79.42
CA ASP A 239 -50.94 71.59 -78.17
C ASP A 239 -52.19 71.47 -77.30
N LEU A 240 -53.38 71.40 -77.91
CA LEU A 240 -54.63 71.18 -77.19
C LEU A 240 -54.72 69.77 -76.60
N LYS A 241 -54.33 68.75 -77.37
CA LYS A 241 -54.26 67.36 -76.88
C LYS A 241 -53.28 67.26 -75.70
N ARG A 242 -52.07 67.81 -75.86
CA ARG A 242 -51.04 67.84 -74.82
C ARG A 242 -51.48 68.61 -73.57
N TYR A 243 -52.21 69.70 -73.73
CA TYR A 243 -52.80 70.44 -72.60
C TYR A 243 -53.78 69.57 -71.81
N HIS A 244 -54.67 68.82 -72.48
CA HIS A 244 -55.61 67.93 -71.81
C HIS A 244 -54.93 66.74 -71.12
N GLU A 245 -53.93 66.12 -71.76
CA GLU A 245 -53.10 65.06 -71.16
C GLU A 245 -52.40 65.56 -69.89
N LEU A 246 -51.71 66.70 -69.98
CA LEU A 246 -51.01 67.28 -68.83
C LEU A 246 -51.98 67.73 -67.75
N LYS A 247 -53.16 68.25 -68.11
CA LYS A 247 -54.20 68.61 -67.15
C LYS A 247 -54.66 67.39 -66.35
N ALA A 248 -54.99 66.30 -67.04
CA ALA A 248 -55.39 65.05 -66.40
C ALA A 248 -54.26 64.49 -65.51
N LEU A 249 -53.01 64.58 -65.97
CA LEU A 249 -51.85 64.14 -65.20
C LEU A 249 -51.63 64.99 -63.95
N VAL A 250 -51.58 66.32 -64.03
CA VAL A 250 -51.30 67.20 -62.87
C VAL A 250 -52.47 67.28 -61.89
N GLU A 251 -53.70 67.03 -62.34
CA GLU A 251 -54.88 66.96 -61.49
C GLU A 251 -55.07 65.57 -60.85
N SER A 252 -54.36 64.55 -61.32
CA SER A 252 -54.39 63.20 -60.75
C SER A 252 -53.93 63.20 -59.28
N LYS A 253 -54.46 62.24 -58.53
CA LYS A 253 -54.10 62.04 -57.12
C LYS A 253 -52.61 61.66 -57.01
N GLU A 254 -52.15 60.80 -57.90
CA GLU A 254 -50.79 60.26 -57.96
C GLU A 254 -49.76 61.38 -58.16
N PHE A 255 -50.04 62.33 -59.06
CA PHE A 255 -49.15 63.47 -59.28
C PHE A 255 -49.08 64.40 -58.08
N ARG A 256 -50.22 64.70 -57.44
CA ARG A 256 -50.27 65.56 -56.25
C ARG A 256 -49.54 64.93 -55.07
N GLU A 257 -49.67 63.63 -54.86
CA GLU A 257 -48.94 62.88 -53.84
C GLU A 257 -47.44 62.86 -54.12
N LYS A 258 -47.04 62.63 -55.38
CA LYS A 258 -45.63 62.68 -55.80
C LYS A 258 -45.02 64.07 -55.65
N GLU A 259 -45.74 65.12 -56.04
CA GLU A 259 -45.34 66.52 -55.85
C GLU A 259 -45.17 66.85 -54.36
N ALA A 260 -46.12 66.44 -53.51
CA ALA A 260 -46.04 66.62 -52.06
C ALA A 260 -44.81 65.92 -51.47
N PHE A 261 -44.55 64.67 -51.86
CA PHE A 261 -43.36 63.91 -51.46
C PHE A 261 -42.05 64.59 -51.91
N LEU A 262 -41.96 65.01 -53.17
CA LEU A 262 -40.76 65.65 -53.74
C LEU A 262 -40.45 67.02 -53.12
N LYS A 263 -41.49 67.74 -52.67
CA LYS A 263 -41.36 69.03 -51.96
C LYS A 263 -41.14 68.88 -50.45
N ASP A 264 -41.41 67.71 -49.88
CA ASP A 264 -41.21 67.47 -48.46
C ASP A 264 -39.71 67.49 -48.11
N LYS A 265 -39.34 68.45 -47.27
CA LYS A 265 -37.96 68.60 -46.75
C LYS A 265 -37.64 67.54 -45.68
N GLN A 266 -38.66 66.94 -45.06
CA GLN A 266 -38.55 65.91 -44.04
C GLN A 266 -38.85 64.50 -44.58
N LYS A 267 -38.84 64.31 -45.90
CA LYS A 267 -39.13 63.02 -46.54
C LYS A 267 -38.20 61.90 -46.09
N PHE A 268 -36.95 62.24 -45.76
CA PHE A 268 -35.99 61.26 -45.27
C PHE A 268 -36.34 60.82 -43.85
N GLU A 269 -36.66 61.76 -42.95
CA GLU A 269 -37.08 61.51 -41.57
C GLU A 269 -38.36 60.67 -41.49
N LYS A 270 -39.22 60.71 -42.52
CA LYS A 270 -40.42 59.88 -42.65
C LYS A 270 -40.18 58.52 -43.31
N SER A 271 -38.97 58.24 -43.80
CA SER A 271 -38.65 57.03 -44.54
C SER A 271 -38.36 55.82 -43.65
N GLU A 272 -38.51 54.62 -44.22
CA GLU A 272 -38.08 53.37 -43.57
C GLU A 272 -36.58 53.36 -43.26
N ALA A 273 -35.75 53.99 -44.10
CA ALA A 273 -34.31 54.09 -43.88
C ALA A 273 -33.98 54.88 -42.59
N TYR A 274 -34.71 55.95 -42.30
CA TYR A 274 -34.55 56.71 -41.06
C TYR A 274 -35.10 55.98 -39.84
N LYS A 275 -36.22 55.27 -39.97
CA LYS A 275 -36.73 54.37 -38.91
C LYS A 275 -35.70 53.31 -38.53
N LYS A 276 -35.07 52.67 -39.53
CA LYS A 276 -33.97 51.72 -39.30
C LYS A 276 -32.77 52.38 -38.60
N GLN A 277 -32.44 53.63 -38.93
CA GLN A 277 -31.37 54.37 -38.25
C GLN A 277 -31.67 54.71 -36.79
N THR A 278 -32.88 55.17 -36.52
CA THR A 278 -33.31 55.49 -35.15
C THR A 278 -33.37 54.23 -34.30
N GLU A 279 -33.91 53.13 -34.85
CA GLU A 279 -33.95 51.83 -34.19
C GLU A 279 -32.55 51.27 -33.94
N PHE A 280 -31.62 51.37 -34.91
CA PHE A 280 -30.22 50.98 -34.72
C PHE A 280 -29.58 51.76 -33.56
N LYS A 281 -29.76 53.09 -33.51
CA LYS A 281 -29.23 53.92 -32.41
C LYS A 281 -29.85 53.55 -31.06
N ARG A 282 -31.16 53.25 -31.03
CA ARG A 282 -31.87 52.81 -29.83
C ARG A 282 -31.31 51.48 -29.33
N LEU A 283 -31.16 50.49 -30.21
CA LEU A 283 -30.58 49.19 -29.86
C LEU A 283 -29.10 49.30 -29.49
N ALA A 284 -28.31 50.13 -30.18
CA ALA A 284 -26.91 50.39 -29.81
C ALA A 284 -26.79 51.01 -28.40
N ALA A 285 -27.80 51.76 -27.97
CA ALA A 285 -27.87 52.36 -26.64
C ALA A 285 -28.42 51.40 -25.57
N ASP A 286 -29.05 50.28 -25.94
CA ASP A 286 -29.64 49.30 -25.01
C ASP A 286 -28.55 48.61 -24.18
N ASP A 287 -28.79 48.50 -22.87
CA ASP A 287 -27.81 47.95 -21.93
C ASP A 287 -27.50 46.48 -22.18
N THR A 288 -28.46 45.72 -22.72
CA THR A 288 -28.28 44.31 -23.11
C THR A 288 -27.29 44.20 -24.26
N VAL A 289 -27.51 45.01 -25.30
CA VAL A 289 -26.63 45.04 -26.48
C VAL A 289 -25.23 45.49 -26.08
N LYS A 290 -25.11 46.57 -25.29
CA LYS A 290 -23.82 47.03 -24.76
C LYS A 290 -23.12 45.96 -23.93
N PHE A 291 -23.85 45.26 -23.07
CA PHE A 291 -23.32 44.16 -22.27
C PHE A 291 -22.77 43.05 -23.16
N VAL A 292 -23.56 42.54 -24.11
CA VAL A 292 -23.15 41.46 -25.03
C VAL A 292 -21.90 41.88 -25.81
N LEU A 293 -21.89 43.06 -26.42
CA LEU A 293 -20.75 43.55 -27.21
C LEU A 293 -19.48 43.76 -26.36
N LYS A 294 -19.61 44.19 -25.11
CA LYS A 294 -18.48 44.35 -24.19
C LYS A 294 -17.97 43.00 -23.69
N TYR A 295 -18.88 42.09 -23.35
CA TYR A 295 -18.56 40.77 -22.82
C TYR A 295 -17.88 39.90 -23.89
N GLU A 296 -18.40 39.91 -25.12
CA GLU A 296 -17.82 39.21 -26.29
C GLU A 296 -16.36 39.62 -26.54
N LYS A 297 -16.01 40.88 -26.25
CA LYS A 297 -14.65 41.41 -26.41
C LYS A 297 -13.78 41.26 -25.16
N SER A 298 -14.34 40.81 -24.04
CA SER A 298 -13.63 40.76 -22.77
C SER A 298 -12.49 39.74 -22.81
N SER A 299 -11.37 40.08 -22.16
CA SER A 299 -10.21 39.18 -22.08
C SER A 299 -10.53 37.91 -21.29
N LEU A 300 -11.45 37.98 -20.33
CA LEU A 300 -11.93 36.82 -19.57
C LEU A 300 -12.70 35.84 -20.45
N TYR A 301 -13.62 36.32 -21.29
CA TYR A 301 -14.37 35.45 -22.20
C TYR A 301 -13.47 34.83 -23.28
N LYS A 302 -12.50 35.58 -23.81
CA LYS A 302 -11.48 35.03 -24.72
C LYS A 302 -10.68 33.89 -24.06
N ASN A 303 -10.16 34.12 -22.84
CA ASN A 303 -9.49 33.06 -22.08
C ASN A 303 -10.39 31.84 -21.84
N TYR A 304 -11.69 32.04 -21.56
CA TYR A 304 -12.64 30.94 -21.43
C TYR A 304 -12.71 30.10 -22.72
N LEU A 305 -12.85 30.74 -23.88
CA LEU A 305 -12.88 30.05 -25.18
C LEU A 305 -11.56 29.34 -25.51
N ASP A 306 -10.42 29.93 -25.16
CA ASP A 306 -9.10 29.33 -25.39
C ASP A 306 -8.85 28.10 -24.49
N VAL A 307 -9.40 28.12 -23.27
CA VAL A 307 -9.10 27.11 -22.23
C VAL A 307 -10.13 25.98 -22.19
N LYS A 308 -11.41 26.23 -22.51
CA LYS A 308 -12.51 25.26 -22.36
C LYS A 308 -12.25 23.90 -23.03
N ASP A 309 -11.51 23.90 -24.13
CA ASP A 309 -11.16 22.70 -24.90
C ASP A 309 -9.65 22.39 -24.87
N SER A 310 -8.89 23.11 -24.04
CA SER A 310 -7.43 22.99 -23.96
C SER A 310 -6.98 21.66 -23.35
N PHE A 311 -5.82 21.19 -23.80
CA PHE A 311 -5.18 20.00 -23.22
C PHE A 311 -4.91 20.17 -21.71
N ASP A 312 -4.44 21.35 -21.30
CA ASP A 312 -4.14 21.67 -19.90
C ASP A 312 -5.37 21.55 -18.99
N LEU A 313 -6.55 21.98 -19.44
CA LEU A 313 -7.79 21.84 -18.67
C LEU A 313 -8.24 20.37 -18.58
N LYS A 314 -8.14 19.61 -19.68
CA LYS A 314 -8.42 18.17 -19.67
C LYS A 314 -7.50 17.45 -18.68
N ARG A 315 -6.20 17.73 -18.76
CA ARG A 315 -5.19 17.18 -17.84
C ARG A 315 -5.44 17.58 -16.39
N TYR A 316 -5.90 18.80 -16.15
CA TYR A 316 -6.30 19.26 -14.81
C TYR A 316 -7.43 18.39 -14.24
N HIS A 317 -8.50 18.14 -15.00
CA HIS A 317 -9.61 17.31 -14.56
C HIS A 317 -9.23 15.84 -14.37
N GLU A 318 -8.40 15.28 -15.26
CA GLU A 318 -7.85 13.93 -15.10
C GLU A 318 -7.06 13.79 -13.79
N LEU A 319 -6.17 14.75 -13.52
CA LEU A 319 -5.38 14.75 -12.30
C LEU A 319 -6.23 14.99 -11.07
N ASP A 320 -7.23 15.89 -11.12
CA ASP A 320 -8.15 16.09 -10.00
C ASP A 320 -8.86 14.77 -9.67
N ALA A 321 -9.46 14.11 -10.67
CA ALA A 321 -10.12 12.82 -10.49
C ALA A 321 -9.17 11.74 -9.94
N LEU A 322 -7.95 11.64 -10.49
CA LEU A 322 -6.92 10.72 -10.00
C LEU A 322 -6.56 10.98 -8.55
N LEU A 323 -6.32 12.24 -8.16
CA LEU A 323 -5.94 12.62 -6.81
C LEU A 323 -7.08 12.43 -5.80
N GLN A 324 -8.33 12.50 -6.24
CA GLN A 324 -9.50 12.19 -5.43
C GLN A 324 -9.78 10.68 -5.29
N SER A 325 -9.18 9.84 -6.14
CA SER A 325 -9.36 8.38 -6.10
C SER A 325 -8.89 7.76 -4.78
N GLU A 326 -9.55 6.68 -4.36
CA GLU A 326 -9.18 5.96 -3.14
C GLU A 326 -7.81 5.30 -3.31
N GLU A 327 -7.51 4.80 -4.51
CA GLU A 327 -6.25 4.17 -4.88
C GLU A 327 -5.08 5.13 -4.69
N TYR A 328 -5.17 6.35 -5.22
CA TYR A 328 -4.12 7.36 -5.08
C TYR A 328 -3.93 7.76 -3.61
N ARG A 329 -5.02 7.94 -2.86
CA ARG A 329 -4.96 8.27 -1.42
C ARG A 329 -4.29 7.16 -0.61
N LYS A 330 -4.65 5.89 -0.86
CA LYS A 330 -4.03 4.71 -0.23
C LYS A 330 -2.54 4.62 -0.57
N GLN A 331 -2.19 4.79 -1.84
CA GLN A 331 -0.82 4.72 -2.32
C GLN A 331 0.03 5.86 -1.74
N LYS A 332 -0.49 7.09 -1.71
CA LYS A 332 0.15 8.23 -1.05
C LYS A 332 0.37 7.97 0.44
N ALA A 333 -0.66 7.50 1.15
CA ALA A 333 -0.54 7.15 2.56
C ALA A 333 0.50 6.06 2.79
N TRP A 334 0.55 5.03 1.94
CA TRP A 334 1.56 3.97 1.97
C TRP A 334 2.98 4.51 1.77
N LEU A 335 3.19 5.39 0.78
CA LEU A 335 4.47 6.02 0.47
C LEU A 335 4.92 7.04 1.54
N GLU A 336 3.99 7.65 2.27
CA GLU A 336 4.26 8.58 3.39
C GLU A 336 4.49 7.84 4.72
N ASP A 337 4.01 6.60 4.87
CA ASP A 337 4.10 5.84 6.12
C ASP A 337 5.51 5.27 6.40
N LYS A 338 6.26 5.94 7.27
CA LYS A 338 7.59 5.50 7.72
C LYS A 338 7.61 4.12 8.38
N LYS A 339 6.47 3.62 8.85
CA LYS A 339 6.30 2.31 9.49
C LYS A 339 5.59 1.30 8.59
N ARG A 340 5.52 1.55 7.27
CA ARG A 340 4.88 0.65 6.30
C ARG A 340 5.40 -0.79 6.36
N TRP A 341 6.71 -0.96 6.65
CA TRP A 341 7.30 -2.29 6.82
C TRP A 341 6.64 -3.07 7.95
N GLU A 342 6.30 -2.42 9.08
CA GLU A 342 5.63 -3.07 10.21
C GLU A 342 4.22 -3.59 9.86
N LYS A 343 3.65 -3.16 8.73
CA LYS A 343 2.32 -3.56 8.24
C LYS A 343 2.38 -4.67 7.19
N THR A 344 3.57 -5.15 6.82
CA THR A 344 3.70 -6.20 5.80
C THR A 344 3.52 -7.59 6.39
N PRO A 345 3.02 -8.57 5.59
CA PRO A 345 3.02 -9.97 5.98
C PRO A 345 4.42 -10.49 6.36
N GLU A 346 5.46 -10.01 5.68
CA GLU A 346 6.85 -10.37 5.95
C GLU A 346 7.31 -9.89 7.34
N TYR A 347 6.90 -8.71 7.79
CA TYR A 347 7.22 -8.29 9.15
C TYR A 347 6.54 -9.18 10.19
N ALA A 348 5.27 -9.54 9.99
CA ALA A 348 4.59 -10.48 10.88
C ALA A 348 5.29 -11.85 10.91
N ARG A 349 5.72 -12.36 9.75
CA ARG A 349 6.52 -13.60 9.64
C ARG A 349 7.86 -13.49 10.37
N TYR A 350 8.53 -12.33 10.31
CA TYR A 350 9.77 -12.09 11.05
C TYR A 350 9.56 -11.97 12.57
N GLN A 351 8.44 -11.37 13.01
CA GLN A 351 8.08 -11.37 14.44
C GLN A 351 7.82 -12.78 14.97
N GLN A 352 7.18 -13.62 14.15
CA GLN A 352 7.00 -15.04 14.48
C GLN A 352 8.36 -15.74 14.66
N TYR A 353 9.33 -15.51 13.77
CA TYR A 353 10.70 -16.01 13.93
C TYR A 353 11.34 -15.60 15.26
N LEU A 354 11.25 -14.31 15.61
CA LEU A 354 11.82 -13.80 16.86
C LEU A 354 11.17 -14.42 18.10
N LYS A 355 9.87 -14.72 18.03
CA LYS A 355 9.12 -15.39 19.09
C LYS A 355 9.54 -16.85 19.21
N ASP A 356 9.60 -17.58 18.09
CA ASP A 356 9.93 -19.00 18.07
C ASP A 356 11.37 -19.24 18.53
N LYS A 357 12.28 -18.32 18.23
CA LYS A 357 13.67 -18.36 18.72
C LYS A 357 13.78 -18.40 20.25
N GLN A 358 12.75 -17.97 20.98
CA GLN A 358 12.71 -17.97 22.45
C GLN A 358 12.02 -19.20 23.05
N ILE A 359 11.51 -20.13 22.22
CA ILE A 359 10.91 -21.37 22.70
C ILE A 359 11.99 -22.15 23.49
N PRO A 360 11.72 -22.54 24.76
CA PRO A 360 12.73 -23.19 25.61
C PRO A 360 13.37 -24.42 24.98
N ASP A 361 12.58 -25.24 24.29
CA ASP A 361 13.04 -26.45 23.59
C ASP A 361 14.05 -26.12 22.48
N PHE A 362 13.80 -25.07 21.69
CA PHE A 362 14.74 -24.61 20.66
C PHE A 362 15.99 -24.01 21.28
N VAL A 363 15.85 -23.20 22.33
CA VAL A 363 17.01 -22.66 23.08
C VAL A 363 17.88 -23.80 23.60
N ASN A 364 17.26 -24.84 24.17
CA ASN A 364 17.95 -26.04 24.62
C ASN A 364 18.64 -26.77 23.46
N TYR A 365 17.93 -26.97 22.34
CA TYR A 365 18.49 -27.60 21.15
C TYR A 365 19.72 -26.85 20.62
N PHE A 366 19.61 -25.53 20.37
CA PHE A 366 20.72 -24.73 19.86
C PHE A 366 21.87 -24.57 20.86
N LYS A 367 21.61 -24.66 22.17
CA LYS A 367 22.66 -24.69 23.20
C LYS A 367 23.52 -25.94 23.09
N TYR A 368 22.92 -27.09 22.81
CA TYR A 368 23.60 -28.39 22.89
C TYR A 368 23.93 -29.06 21.55
N LYS A 369 23.37 -28.62 20.42
CA LYS A 369 23.54 -29.28 19.11
C LYS A 369 25.01 -29.44 18.69
N ASP A 370 25.85 -28.48 19.07
CA ASP A 370 27.29 -28.45 18.76
C ASP A 370 28.15 -28.70 20.02
N SER A 371 27.56 -29.23 21.10
CA SER A 371 28.22 -29.49 22.39
C SER A 371 28.51 -30.99 22.61
N ASN A 372 29.55 -31.25 23.40
CA ASN A 372 29.93 -32.58 23.89
C ASN A 372 29.33 -32.90 25.28
N ASP A 373 28.48 -32.03 25.82
CA ASP A 373 27.91 -32.22 27.17
C ASP A 373 27.09 -33.52 27.29
N PHE A 374 26.54 -34.01 26.18
CA PHE A 374 25.77 -35.27 26.14
C PHE A 374 26.61 -36.51 25.81
N ASP A 375 27.94 -36.41 25.73
CA ASP A 375 28.82 -37.54 25.42
C ASP A 375 28.66 -38.70 26.39
N LEU A 376 28.38 -38.42 27.67
CA LEU A 376 28.06 -39.45 28.67
C LEU A 376 26.89 -40.33 28.21
N PHE A 377 25.85 -39.74 27.62
CA PHE A 377 24.66 -40.49 27.19
C PHE A 377 24.81 -41.08 25.79
N LYS A 378 25.53 -40.37 24.90
CA LYS A 378 25.77 -40.80 23.51
C LYS A 378 26.75 -41.97 23.44
N ASN A 379 27.82 -41.92 24.23
CA ASN A 379 28.99 -42.78 24.06
C ASN A 379 29.16 -43.84 25.16
N LEU A 380 28.40 -43.76 26.26
CA LEU A 380 28.46 -44.75 27.33
C LEU A 380 27.12 -45.46 27.51
N GLU A 381 27.21 -46.74 27.89
CA GLU A 381 26.10 -47.58 28.29
C GLU A 381 26.32 -48.09 29.72
N VAL A 382 25.23 -48.24 30.48
CA VAL A 382 25.28 -48.90 31.79
C VAL A 382 25.28 -50.39 31.55
N VAL A 383 26.36 -51.07 31.95
CA VAL A 383 26.52 -52.53 31.79
C VAL A 383 26.31 -53.30 33.08
N PHE A 384 26.33 -52.61 34.21
CA PHE A 384 26.00 -53.15 35.53
C PHE A 384 25.48 -52.01 36.40
N GLU A 385 24.36 -52.23 37.09
CA GLU A 385 23.91 -51.31 38.12
C GLU A 385 23.16 -52.05 39.22
N ASP A 386 23.28 -51.55 40.44
CA ASP A 386 22.46 -51.94 41.58
C ASP A 386 22.25 -50.72 42.48
N ASP A 387 20.99 -50.36 42.69
CA ASP A 387 20.58 -49.30 43.61
C ASP A 387 20.12 -49.85 44.96
N PHE A 388 20.19 -51.17 45.13
CA PHE A 388 19.84 -51.86 46.37
C PHE A 388 18.42 -51.54 46.87
N SER A 389 17.49 -51.22 45.96
CA SER A 389 16.07 -50.93 46.24
C SER A 389 15.27 -52.17 46.64
N GLY A 390 15.81 -53.37 46.43
CA GLY A 390 15.21 -54.63 46.86
C GLY A 390 15.22 -54.82 48.39
N ARG A 391 14.47 -55.83 48.88
CA ARG A 391 14.50 -56.23 50.30
C ARG A 391 15.63 -57.20 50.66
N LYS A 392 16.32 -57.73 49.65
CA LYS A 392 17.40 -58.72 49.76
C LYS A 392 18.44 -58.43 48.68
N LEU A 393 19.67 -58.91 48.90
CA LEU A 393 20.73 -58.83 47.90
C LEU A 393 20.32 -59.58 46.63
N ASP A 394 20.53 -58.95 45.47
CA ASP A 394 20.25 -59.57 44.18
C ASP A 394 21.24 -60.71 43.91
N SER A 395 20.75 -61.95 44.04
CA SER A 395 21.53 -63.16 43.83
C SER A 395 21.83 -63.44 42.36
N GLU A 396 21.32 -62.67 41.40
CA GLU A 396 21.75 -62.73 40.00
C GLU A 396 22.96 -61.81 39.75
N LYS A 397 23.18 -60.82 40.61
CA LYS A 397 24.29 -59.86 40.50
C LYS A 397 25.44 -60.13 41.46
N TRP A 398 25.15 -60.58 42.67
CA TRP A 398 26.12 -60.68 43.76
C TRP A 398 26.22 -62.08 44.35
N SER A 399 27.43 -62.49 44.69
CA SER A 399 27.79 -63.63 45.53
C SER A 399 28.19 -63.14 46.92
N THR A 400 27.88 -63.89 47.97
CA THR A 400 28.31 -63.61 49.35
C THR A 400 29.61 -64.32 49.72
N ALA A 401 30.26 -64.97 48.75
CA ALA A 401 31.56 -65.61 48.92
C ALA A 401 32.54 -65.12 47.85
N THR A 402 33.82 -65.08 48.21
CA THR A 402 34.88 -64.81 47.22
C THR A 402 34.89 -65.91 46.15
N PRO A 403 35.33 -65.63 44.91
CA PRO A 403 35.37 -66.64 43.86
C PRO A 403 36.22 -67.87 44.23
N VAL A 404 37.32 -67.65 44.95
CA VAL A 404 38.19 -68.72 45.44
C VAL A 404 37.49 -69.56 46.50
N ALA A 405 36.87 -68.93 47.50
CA ALA A 405 36.16 -69.62 48.57
C ALA A 405 34.96 -70.43 48.03
N GLY A 406 34.16 -69.82 47.15
CA GLY A 406 33.04 -70.48 46.50
C GLY A 406 33.45 -71.71 45.68
N LYS A 407 34.58 -71.62 44.95
CA LYS A 407 35.09 -72.73 44.13
C LYS A 407 35.72 -73.85 44.96
N LEU A 408 36.46 -73.51 46.02
CA LEU A 408 37.20 -74.49 46.81
C LEU A 408 36.36 -75.17 47.88
N LEU A 409 35.57 -74.39 48.63
CA LEU A 409 34.85 -74.87 49.82
C LEU A 409 33.33 -74.74 49.72
N GLY A 410 32.82 -73.86 48.86
CA GLY A 410 31.41 -73.47 48.85
C GLY A 410 31.01 -72.54 50.02
N GLU A 411 31.96 -72.19 50.89
CA GLU A 411 31.79 -71.28 52.02
C GLU A 411 33.04 -70.42 52.21
N ASN A 412 32.89 -69.28 52.89
CA ASN A 412 34.02 -68.41 53.21
C ASN A 412 34.96 -69.02 54.25
N TYR A 413 36.22 -68.62 54.17
CA TYR A 413 37.26 -68.94 55.15
C TYR A 413 38.09 -67.68 55.42
N ALA A 414 38.78 -67.65 56.55
CA ALA A 414 39.63 -66.54 56.98
C ALA A 414 41.12 -66.88 56.74
N MET A 415 41.95 -65.85 56.65
CA MET A 415 43.41 -65.97 56.59
C MET A 415 44.02 -65.93 58.00
N PRO A 416 45.25 -66.45 58.20
CA PRO A 416 45.92 -66.36 59.49
C PRO A 416 46.05 -64.91 59.97
N GLY A 417 45.53 -64.64 61.17
CA GLY A 417 45.53 -63.30 61.78
C GLY A 417 44.25 -62.48 61.56
N ASP A 418 43.32 -62.94 60.71
CA ASP A 418 42.01 -62.30 60.58
C ASP A 418 41.21 -62.45 61.88
N LEU A 419 40.57 -61.36 62.33
CA LEU A 419 39.78 -61.35 63.56
C LEU A 419 38.30 -61.72 63.33
N ASN A 420 37.85 -61.78 62.08
CA ASN A 420 36.48 -62.10 61.72
C ASN A 420 36.38 -63.20 60.67
N ILE A 421 35.22 -63.84 60.60
CA ILE A 421 34.82 -64.68 59.47
C ILE A 421 33.75 -63.96 58.65
N PHE A 422 33.79 -64.09 57.32
CA PHE A 422 32.73 -63.57 56.44
C PHE A 422 31.55 -64.53 56.41
N THR A 423 30.34 -64.06 56.69
CA THR A 423 29.12 -64.88 56.64
C THR A 423 28.56 -64.96 55.22
N SER A 424 27.66 -65.92 55.01
CA SER A 424 26.94 -66.11 53.73
C SER A 424 25.71 -65.18 53.62
N GLY A 425 25.86 -63.92 54.03
CA GLY A 425 24.82 -62.89 53.89
C GLY A 425 24.21 -62.37 55.19
N ASP A 426 24.42 -63.02 56.34
CA ASP A 426 23.84 -62.60 57.64
C ASP A 426 24.36 -61.24 58.14
N ASN A 427 25.49 -60.80 57.60
CA ASN A 427 26.09 -59.49 57.84
C ASN A 427 25.74 -58.46 56.76
N LEU A 428 24.82 -58.78 55.85
CA LEU A 428 24.36 -57.88 54.80
C LEU A 428 22.93 -57.44 55.09
N LYS A 429 22.69 -56.13 54.97
CA LYS A 429 21.34 -55.55 55.02
C LYS A 429 21.11 -54.74 53.74
N VAL A 430 19.96 -54.93 53.10
CA VAL A 430 19.58 -54.28 51.84
C VAL A 430 18.22 -53.60 52.02
N GLU A 431 18.25 -52.27 52.15
CA GLU A 431 17.08 -51.39 52.31
C GLU A 431 17.43 -50.00 51.72
N ASP A 432 17.25 -49.82 50.41
CA ASP A 432 17.63 -48.61 49.63
C ASP A 432 19.13 -48.28 49.63
N LYS A 433 19.93 -49.21 50.14
CA LYS A 433 21.39 -49.25 50.16
C LYS A 433 21.85 -50.62 50.63
N LEU A 434 23.07 -51.00 50.25
CA LEU A 434 23.78 -52.11 50.85
C LEU A 434 24.51 -51.65 52.12
N VAL A 435 24.26 -52.35 53.23
CA VAL A 435 25.00 -52.19 54.47
C VAL A 435 25.74 -53.49 54.79
N ILE A 436 27.07 -53.44 54.76
CA ILE A 436 27.94 -54.50 55.24
C ILE A 436 28.23 -54.23 56.71
N GLN A 437 27.79 -55.12 57.59
CA GLN A 437 27.85 -54.94 59.04
C GLN A 437 28.95 -55.82 59.65
N VAL A 438 29.89 -55.19 60.33
CA VAL A 438 30.77 -55.89 61.28
C VAL A 438 30.01 -56.06 62.59
N LYS A 439 29.89 -57.28 63.09
CA LYS A 439 29.23 -57.58 64.37
C LYS A 439 30.21 -58.25 65.33
N LYS A 440 30.13 -57.89 66.61
CA LYS A 440 30.79 -58.63 67.69
C LYS A 440 29.88 -59.76 68.12
N GLU A 441 30.08 -60.93 67.54
CA GLU A 441 29.31 -62.13 67.83
C GLU A 441 30.19 -63.37 67.61
N LYS A 442 29.94 -64.41 68.40
CA LYS A 442 30.68 -65.65 68.29
C LYS A 442 30.22 -66.43 67.05
N ALA A 443 31.17 -66.81 66.22
CA ALA A 443 30.91 -67.62 65.03
C ALA A 443 31.98 -68.70 64.84
N LYS A 444 31.57 -69.84 64.31
CA LYS A 444 32.48 -70.90 63.87
C LYS A 444 32.81 -70.69 62.40
N GLY A 445 34.09 -70.77 62.07
CA GLY A 445 34.58 -70.68 60.69
C GLY A 445 35.79 -71.55 60.47
N LYS A 446 36.50 -71.32 59.36
CA LYS A 446 37.75 -72.01 59.02
C LYS A 446 38.84 -71.00 58.76
N VAL A 447 40.05 -71.27 59.23
CA VAL A 447 41.26 -70.53 58.86
C VAL A 447 42.09 -71.39 57.91
N TRP A 448 42.56 -70.81 56.80
CA TRP A 448 43.51 -71.48 55.91
C TRP A 448 44.93 -71.40 56.48
N GLN A 449 45.48 -72.54 56.93
CA GLN A 449 46.80 -72.63 57.55
C GLN A 449 47.68 -73.65 56.83
N MET A 450 48.87 -73.25 56.39
CA MET A 450 49.84 -74.19 55.80
C MET A 450 50.66 -74.88 56.90
N PRO A 451 50.89 -76.21 56.86
CA PRO A 451 50.39 -77.17 55.86
C PRO A 451 49.05 -77.83 56.20
N ALA A 452 48.42 -77.49 57.34
CA ALA A 452 47.23 -78.17 57.89
C ALA A 452 45.94 -78.03 57.06
N GLY A 453 45.89 -77.11 56.09
CA GLY A 453 44.72 -76.82 55.28
C GLY A 453 43.71 -75.96 56.04
N PHE A 454 42.42 -76.28 55.92
CA PHE A 454 41.33 -75.53 56.55
C PHE A 454 41.06 -76.02 57.98
N VAL A 455 41.44 -75.20 58.97
CA VAL A 455 41.32 -75.53 60.38
C VAL A 455 40.07 -74.87 60.97
N PRO A 456 39.13 -75.63 61.58
CA PRO A 456 38.00 -75.04 62.30
C PRO A 456 38.48 -74.08 63.40
N THR A 457 37.87 -72.91 63.50
CA THR A 457 38.28 -71.85 64.43
C THR A 457 37.06 -71.07 64.91
N ASP A 458 37.04 -70.72 66.20
CA ASP A 458 36.06 -69.82 66.79
C ASP A 458 36.51 -68.36 66.57
N PHE A 459 35.61 -67.53 66.07
CA PHE A 459 35.80 -66.10 65.86
C PHE A 459 34.92 -65.30 66.81
N GLU A 460 35.43 -64.16 67.29
CA GLU A 460 34.69 -63.21 68.14
C GLU A 460 33.95 -62.14 67.32
N TYR A 461 34.16 -62.13 66.00
CA TYR A 461 33.56 -61.17 65.09
C TYR A 461 33.10 -61.85 63.79
N THR A 462 32.02 -61.32 63.23
CA THR A 462 31.53 -61.65 61.88
C THR A 462 31.51 -60.40 61.02
N SER A 463 31.59 -60.59 59.72
CA SER A 463 31.45 -59.51 58.75
C SER A 463 30.83 -60.01 57.44
N GLY A 464 30.56 -59.09 56.52
CA GLY A 464 30.02 -59.39 55.20
C GLY A 464 31.00 -59.12 54.08
N LEU A 465 30.79 -59.82 52.97
CA LEU A 465 31.42 -59.59 51.69
C LEU A 465 30.38 -59.77 50.58
N VAL A 466 30.49 -58.96 49.54
CA VAL A 466 29.80 -59.17 48.26
C VAL A 466 30.82 -59.20 47.14
N SER A 467 30.61 -60.09 46.18
CA SER A 467 31.42 -60.21 44.97
C SER A 467 30.51 -60.29 43.76
N SER A 468 30.80 -59.52 42.72
CA SER A 468 30.07 -59.61 41.45
C SER A 468 30.50 -60.82 40.62
N ALA A 469 31.62 -61.47 40.96
CA ALA A 469 32.03 -62.68 40.28
C ALA A 469 31.20 -63.92 40.71
N PRO A 470 30.98 -64.88 39.80
CA PRO A 470 31.37 -64.87 38.38
C PRO A 470 30.39 -64.13 37.46
N LYS A 471 29.35 -63.48 38.01
CA LYS A 471 28.20 -62.94 37.26
C LYS A 471 28.54 -61.71 36.41
N PHE A 472 29.45 -60.87 36.87
CA PHE A 472 29.88 -59.67 36.15
C PHE A 472 31.38 -59.42 36.31
N MET A 473 32.01 -59.05 35.19
CA MET A 473 33.40 -58.62 35.08
C MET A 473 33.46 -57.43 34.13
N VAL A 474 34.35 -56.47 34.41
CA VAL A 474 34.62 -55.30 33.59
C VAL A 474 36.04 -55.40 33.02
N GLU A 475 36.16 -55.27 31.70
CA GLU A 475 37.46 -55.12 31.03
C GLU A 475 37.89 -53.66 31.05
N ASP A 476 37.19 -52.77 30.35
CA ASP A 476 37.35 -51.31 30.42
C ASP A 476 36.01 -50.65 30.72
N GLY A 477 36.04 -49.51 31.40
CA GLY A 477 34.84 -48.82 31.82
C GLY A 477 35.02 -47.92 33.03
N ILE A 478 33.91 -47.36 33.50
CA ILE A 478 33.86 -46.50 34.68
C ILE A 478 33.06 -47.23 35.76
N LEU A 479 33.69 -47.59 36.87
CA LEU A 479 33.00 -48.02 38.07
C LEU A 479 32.73 -46.80 38.94
N GLU A 480 31.47 -46.54 39.26
CA GLU A 480 31.03 -45.52 40.21
C GLU A 480 30.26 -46.18 41.37
N ALA A 481 30.43 -45.64 42.57
CA ALA A 481 29.59 -46.00 43.70
C ALA A 481 29.36 -44.80 44.62
N LYS A 482 28.13 -44.67 45.12
CA LYS A 482 27.80 -43.68 46.14
C LYS A 482 27.95 -44.30 47.51
N ILE A 483 28.92 -43.82 48.27
CA ILE A 483 29.37 -44.45 49.51
C ILE A 483 29.40 -43.41 50.62
N LYS A 484 28.91 -43.80 51.80
CA LYS A 484 29.11 -43.01 53.03
C LYS A 484 30.54 -43.16 53.52
N PHE A 485 31.33 -42.10 53.39
CA PHE A 485 32.68 -42.04 53.93
C PHE A 485 32.63 -41.72 55.43
N ASP A 486 32.73 -42.75 56.26
CA ASP A 486 32.76 -42.65 57.73
C ASP A 486 33.78 -43.65 58.32
N PRO A 487 35.08 -43.34 58.24
CA PRO A 487 36.12 -44.30 58.60
C PRO A 487 36.16 -44.60 60.10
N VAL A 488 36.24 -45.89 60.42
CA VAL A 488 36.43 -46.42 61.78
C VAL A 488 37.76 -47.18 61.84
N LYS A 489 38.70 -46.74 62.69
CA LYS A 489 40.11 -47.20 62.69
C LYS A 489 40.30 -48.68 63.02
N GLN A 490 39.30 -49.32 63.61
CA GLN A 490 39.33 -50.73 64.01
C GLN A 490 38.96 -51.69 62.88
N VAL A 491 38.45 -51.17 61.76
CA VAL A 491 38.07 -51.96 60.59
C VAL A 491 38.74 -51.42 59.33
N VAL A 492 38.71 -52.20 58.26
CA VAL A 492 39.04 -51.77 56.90
C VAL A 492 37.86 -52.13 56.01
N SER A 493 37.11 -51.13 55.59
CA SER A 493 35.99 -51.28 54.66
C SER A 493 36.41 -50.85 53.27
N SER A 494 36.24 -51.73 52.30
CA SER A 494 36.75 -51.50 50.96
C SER A 494 35.75 -51.93 49.90
N LEU A 495 35.63 -51.11 48.85
CA LEU A 495 35.04 -51.47 47.55
C LEU A 495 36.14 -51.38 46.51
N TYR A 496 36.40 -52.46 45.79
CA TYR A 496 37.55 -52.57 44.89
C TYR A 496 37.27 -53.46 43.69
N LEU A 497 38.08 -53.28 42.64
CA LEU A 497 38.17 -54.22 41.52
C LEU A 497 39.33 -55.18 41.76
N THR A 498 39.12 -56.47 41.53
CA THR A 498 40.18 -57.48 41.59
C THR A 498 40.00 -58.53 40.49
N GLY A 499 41.06 -59.30 40.24
CA GLY A 499 40.99 -60.47 39.35
C GLY A 499 41.14 -61.75 40.17
N GLU A 500 41.45 -62.87 39.52
CA GLU A 500 41.61 -64.17 40.21
C GLU A 500 42.64 -64.15 41.35
N LYS A 501 43.68 -63.31 41.23
CA LYS A 501 44.65 -63.07 42.30
C LYS A 501 44.15 -61.96 43.24
N ALA A 502 43.41 -62.36 44.27
CA ALA A 502 42.74 -61.48 45.24
C ALA A 502 43.65 -60.47 45.98
N THR A 503 44.97 -60.65 45.94
CA THR A 503 45.94 -59.73 46.56
C THR A 503 46.18 -58.46 45.75
N ASN A 504 45.82 -58.45 44.47
CA ASN A 504 45.99 -57.29 43.60
C ASN A 504 44.63 -56.60 43.42
N ARG A 505 44.50 -55.41 43.98
CA ARG A 505 43.23 -54.67 44.07
C ARG A 505 43.40 -53.28 43.49
N VAL A 506 42.39 -52.83 42.77
CA VAL A 506 42.16 -51.42 42.41
C VAL A 506 41.08 -50.91 43.34
N ASN A 507 41.49 -50.23 44.41
CA ASN A 507 40.57 -49.72 45.42
C ASN A 507 39.82 -48.52 44.84
N LEU A 508 38.51 -48.69 44.64
CA LEU A 508 37.61 -47.56 44.43
C LEU A 508 37.55 -46.72 45.71
N LEU A 509 37.50 -47.41 46.85
CA LEU A 509 37.63 -46.87 48.19
C LEU A 509 38.18 -47.94 49.15
N GLU A 510 39.16 -47.56 49.96
CA GLU A 510 39.49 -48.22 51.24
C GLU A 510 39.35 -47.18 52.36
N MET A 511 38.63 -47.50 53.43
CA MET A 511 38.43 -46.60 54.57
C MET A 511 38.43 -47.33 55.91
N GLY A 512 38.91 -46.66 56.96
CA GLY A 512 39.04 -47.22 58.31
C GLY A 512 40.41 -46.96 58.92
N ALA A 513 41.21 -48.00 59.21
CA ALA A 513 42.61 -47.79 59.61
C ALA A 513 43.46 -47.09 58.56
N ARG A 514 43.14 -47.32 57.29
CA ARG A 514 43.71 -46.62 56.14
C ARG A 514 42.57 -46.02 55.35
N ASN A 515 42.80 -44.83 54.82
CA ASN A 515 41.84 -44.15 53.95
C ASN A 515 42.55 -43.85 52.64
N HIS A 516 42.30 -44.66 51.62
CA HIS A 516 43.13 -44.71 50.42
C HIS A 516 42.31 -45.00 49.16
N LEU A 517 42.69 -44.33 48.07
CA LEU A 517 42.28 -44.65 46.70
C LEU A 517 43.52 -44.99 45.88
N GLY A 518 43.47 -46.06 45.08
CA GLY A 518 44.63 -46.51 44.30
C GLY A 518 44.74 -48.03 44.23
N PHE A 519 45.97 -48.54 44.17
CA PHE A 519 46.25 -49.97 44.13
C PHE A 519 46.68 -50.50 45.49
N THR A 520 46.29 -51.74 45.78
CA THR A 520 46.91 -52.57 46.83
C THR A 520 47.43 -53.85 46.18
N PHE A 521 48.68 -54.23 46.45
CA PHE A 521 49.30 -55.43 45.90
C PHE A 521 50.27 -56.06 46.90
N MET A 522 50.61 -57.34 46.73
CA MET A 522 51.73 -57.93 47.45
C MET A 522 53.04 -57.69 46.71
N ASN A 523 54.04 -57.15 47.40
CA ASN A 523 55.37 -56.96 46.84
C ASN A 523 56.19 -58.27 46.83
N GLY A 524 57.37 -58.24 46.20
CA GLY A 524 58.24 -59.41 46.05
C GLY A 524 58.72 -60.04 47.36
N ASN A 525 58.55 -59.37 48.49
CA ASN A 525 58.90 -59.85 49.83
C ASN A 525 57.68 -60.39 50.60
N GLY A 526 56.54 -60.57 49.94
CA GLY A 526 55.30 -61.07 50.56
C GLY A 526 54.60 -60.08 51.49
N LYS A 527 54.94 -58.78 51.43
CA LYS A 527 54.28 -57.73 52.21
C LYS A 527 53.23 -57.01 51.36
N VAL A 528 52.11 -56.66 51.97
CA VAL A 528 51.06 -55.83 51.34
C VAL A 528 51.55 -54.39 51.24
N GLU A 529 51.54 -53.84 50.03
CA GLU A 529 51.91 -52.48 49.69
C GLU A 529 50.73 -51.77 49.02
N SER A 530 50.60 -50.47 49.29
CA SER A 530 49.54 -49.64 48.74
C SER A 530 50.14 -48.45 48.00
N GLN A 531 49.72 -48.25 46.75
CA GLN A 531 50.13 -47.14 45.90
C GLN A 531 48.91 -46.29 45.56
N GLY A 532 48.94 -44.98 45.79
CA GLY A 532 47.83 -44.09 45.44
C GLY A 532 47.78 -42.86 46.32
N ILE A 533 46.58 -42.42 46.69
CA ILE A 533 46.36 -41.17 47.42
C ILE A 533 45.67 -41.44 48.76
N ASP A 534 46.24 -40.86 49.82
CA ASP A 534 45.62 -40.84 51.14
C ASP A 534 44.49 -39.79 51.17
N ILE A 535 43.30 -40.21 51.61
CA ILE A 535 42.10 -39.37 51.72
C ILE A 535 41.68 -39.19 53.18
N SER A 536 42.60 -39.34 54.15
CA SER A 536 42.29 -39.28 55.59
C SER A 536 41.74 -37.92 56.05
N ASN A 537 41.96 -36.88 55.26
CA ASN A 537 41.45 -35.52 55.47
C ASN A 537 40.12 -35.23 54.74
N LEU A 538 39.58 -36.21 54.01
CA LEU A 538 38.22 -36.12 53.46
C LEU A 538 37.23 -36.00 54.61
N LYS A 539 36.30 -35.04 54.52
CA LYS A 539 35.28 -34.85 55.57
C LYS A 539 34.34 -36.05 55.56
N LYS A 540 33.79 -36.41 56.72
CA LYS A 540 32.75 -37.44 56.81
C LYS A 540 31.49 -36.98 56.06
N ASN A 541 31.13 -37.68 55.00
CA ASN A 541 29.95 -37.40 54.18
C ASN A 541 29.70 -38.56 53.19
N THR A 542 28.59 -38.52 52.47
CA THR A 542 28.36 -39.39 51.31
C THR A 542 28.97 -38.78 50.05
N TYR A 543 29.75 -39.57 49.31
CA TYR A 543 30.40 -39.16 48.06
C TYR A 543 30.17 -40.19 46.95
N ILE A 544 30.19 -39.73 45.70
CA ILE A 544 30.32 -40.60 44.53
C ILE A 544 31.81 -40.80 44.28
N PHE A 545 32.30 -41.99 44.56
CA PHE A 545 33.65 -42.42 44.19
C PHE A 545 33.58 -43.07 42.81
N SER A 546 34.55 -42.76 41.94
CA SER A 546 34.65 -43.39 40.62
C SER A 546 36.08 -43.80 40.31
N VAL A 547 36.23 -44.88 39.55
CA VAL A 547 37.47 -45.27 38.87
C VAL A 547 37.16 -45.60 37.42
N GLU A 548 37.78 -44.85 36.50
CA GLU A 548 37.78 -45.13 35.07
C GLU A 548 39.00 -45.98 34.73
N LYS A 549 38.77 -47.19 34.23
CA LYS A 549 39.79 -48.07 33.65
C LYS A 549 39.75 -47.96 32.13
N ALA A 550 40.87 -47.57 31.54
CA ALA A 550 41.10 -47.56 30.10
C ALA A 550 42.44 -48.26 29.83
N GLY A 551 42.39 -49.53 29.45
CA GLY A 551 43.56 -50.41 29.34
C GLY A 551 44.32 -50.50 30.66
N SER A 552 45.57 -50.01 30.66
CA SER A 552 46.44 -49.93 31.84
C SER A 552 46.28 -48.65 32.65
N THR A 553 45.55 -47.65 32.17
CA THR A 553 45.37 -46.36 32.83
C THR A 553 44.12 -46.39 33.72
N PHE A 554 44.28 -45.91 34.94
CA PHE A 554 43.22 -45.79 35.94
C PHE A 554 43.11 -44.35 36.41
N THR A 555 41.90 -43.80 36.40
CA THR A 555 41.61 -42.42 36.81
C THR A 555 40.54 -42.41 37.89
N TRP A 556 40.87 -41.96 39.09
CA TRP A 556 39.94 -41.86 40.21
C TRP A 556 39.36 -40.45 40.30
N LYS A 557 38.06 -40.39 40.58
CA LYS A 557 37.36 -39.13 40.86
C LYS A 557 36.51 -39.23 42.12
N ILE A 558 36.38 -38.11 42.83
CA ILE A 558 35.42 -37.93 43.92
C ILE A 558 34.47 -36.83 43.47
N ASN A 559 33.17 -37.12 43.39
CA ASN A 559 32.15 -36.17 42.90
C ASN A 559 32.57 -35.50 41.58
N GLU A 560 32.96 -36.33 40.60
CA GLU A 560 33.43 -35.95 39.25
C GLU A 560 34.77 -35.20 39.17
N VAL A 561 35.41 -34.89 40.31
CA VAL A 561 36.73 -34.25 40.34
C VAL A 561 37.83 -35.29 40.30
N GLU A 562 38.70 -35.24 39.29
CA GLU A 562 39.88 -36.09 39.21
C GLU A 562 40.84 -35.85 40.37
N ILE A 563 41.10 -36.90 41.15
CA ILE A 563 41.98 -36.86 42.32
C ILE A 563 43.27 -37.65 42.11
N LEU A 564 43.27 -38.67 41.25
CA LEU A 564 44.43 -39.51 40.99
C LEU A 564 44.32 -40.09 39.57
N LYS A 565 45.46 -40.17 38.88
CA LYS A 565 45.60 -40.90 37.63
C LYS A 565 46.90 -41.69 37.68
N GLN A 566 46.85 -42.99 37.42
CA GLN A 566 48.00 -43.88 37.49
C GLN A 566 47.92 -44.95 36.40
N GLU A 567 49.06 -45.53 36.06
CA GLU A 567 49.14 -46.68 35.16
C GLU A 567 49.54 -47.93 35.94
N LYS A 568 48.90 -49.06 35.61
CA LYS A 568 49.23 -50.36 36.16
C LYS A 568 49.01 -51.44 35.09
N PRO A 569 50.00 -51.70 34.22
CA PRO A 569 49.89 -52.68 33.12
C PRO A 569 49.48 -54.08 33.58
N GLU A 570 49.93 -54.50 34.77
CA GLU A 570 49.59 -55.80 35.39
C GLU A 570 48.08 -55.99 35.66
N MET A 571 47.33 -54.88 35.70
CA MET A 571 45.88 -54.85 35.93
C MET A 571 45.09 -54.59 34.63
N ASN A 572 45.76 -54.61 33.47
CA ASN A 572 45.08 -54.57 32.17
C ASN A 572 44.50 -55.95 31.81
N LYS A 573 43.41 -56.30 32.50
CA LYS A 573 42.67 -57.56 32.35
C LYS A 573 41.24 -57.35 32.84
N GLN A 574 40.39 -58.36 32.65
CA GLN A 574 39.07 -58.38 33.25
C GLN A 574 39.16 -58.42 34.78
N LEU A 575 38.37 -57.58 35.43
CA LEU A 575 38.28 -57.48 36.88
C LEU A 575 36.81 -57.56 37.31
N PHE A 576 36.55 -58.06 38.50
CA PHE A 576 35.23 -58.04 39.12
C PHE A 576 35.23 -57.13 40.35
N ILE A 577 34.03 -56.67 40.72
CA ILE A 577 33.77 -55.82 41.86
C ILE A 577 33.65 -56.68 43.11
N GLU A 578 34.34 -56.29 44.19
CA GLU A 578 34.15 -56.83 45.54
C GLU A 578 34.02 -55.70 46.57
N ALA A 579 33.14 -55.91 47.55
CA ALA A 579 33.01 -55.03 48.71
C ALA A 579 33.04 -55.86 50.00
N SER A 580 33.78 -55.40 51.01
CA SER A 580 33.89 -56.10 52.28
C SER A 580 34.33 -55.18 53.42
N SER A 581 34.16 -55.65 54.66
CA SER A 581 34.69 -54.99 55.86
C SER A 581 35.50 -55.98 56.69
N LEU A 582 36.78 -55.73 56.91
CA LEU A 582 37.67 -56.58 57.71
C LEU A 582 37.89 -55.98 59.11
N VAL A 583 37.90 -56.82 60.14
CA VAL A 583 38.24 -56.41 61.51
C VAL A 583 39.75 -56.55 61.72
N ILE A 584 40.41 -55.44 62.04
CA ILE A 584 41.87 -55.39 62.24
C ILE A 584 42.24 -55.09 63.70
N ASN A 585 41.33 -54.52 64.47
CA ASN A 585 41.42 -54.36 65.91
C ASN A 585 40.06 -54.62 66.54
N PRO A 586 39.99 -55.07 67.81
CA PRO A 586 38.72 -55.29 68.51
C PRO A 586 37.76 -54.10 68.42
N VAL A 587 36.51 -54.36 68.02
CA VAL A 587 35.42 -53.37 67.98
C VAL A 587 34.45 -53.58 69.16
N SER A 588 34.00 -52.47 69.76
CA SER A 588 33.04 -52.50 70.88
C SER A 588 31.58 -52.42 70.44
N SER A 589 31.33 -51.96 69.22
CA SER A 589 29.99 -51.77 68.63
C SER A 589 30.00 -52.18 67.16
N ALA A 590 28.81 -52.41 66.60
CA ALA A 590 28.68 -52.75 65.20
C ALA A 590 29.17 -51.61 64.31
N VAL A 591 29.91 -51.94 63.24
CA VAL A 591 30.42 -50.97 62.28
C VAL A 591 29.77 -51.22 60.92
N ASN A 592 29.21 -50.18 60.32
CA ASN A 592 28.47 -50.27 59.07
C ASN A 592 29.28 -49.66 57.93
N PHE A 593 29.44 -50.41 56.84
CA PHE A 593 29.90 -49.91 55.56
C PHE A 593 28.69 -49.76 54.63
N GLU A 594 28.33 -48.53 54.31
CA GLU A 594 27.09 -48.18 53.59
C GLU A 594 27.38 -47.75 52.15
N ILE A 595 26.78 -48.46 51.20
CA ILE A 595 26.87 -48.23 49.74
C ILE A 595 25.45 -48.02 49.21
N GLU A 596 25.11 -46.81 48.79
CA GLU A 596 23.77 -46.47 48.31
C GLU A 596 23.49 -47.05 46.93
N TRP A 597 24.45 -47.00 46.01
CA TRP A 597 24.34 -47.62 44.69
C TRP A 597 25.71 -47.89 44.09
N VAL A 598 25.76 -48.83 43.14
CA VAL A 598 26.92 -49.13 42.30
C VAL A 598 26.50 -49.09 40.83
N LYS A 599 27.29 -48.44 39.98
CA LYS A 599 27.08 -48.40 38.53
C LYS A 599 28.39 -48.63 37.78
N CYS A 600 28.35 -49.43 36.73
CA CYS A 600 29.46 -49.62 35.81
C CYS A 600 29.04 -49.21 34.40
N TYR A 601 29.83 -48.34 33.78
CA TYR A 601 29.62 -47.87 32.43
C TYR A 601 30.69 -48.44 31.50
N ARG A 602 30.31 -48.78 30.28
CA ARG A 602 31.22 -49.14 29.19
C ARG A 602 31.02 -48.19 28.01
N ARG A 603 32.06 -47.98 27.21
CA ARG A 603 31.92 -47.28 25.92
C ARG A 603 31.08 -48.12 24.96
N LYS A 604 30.08 -47.47 24.34
CA LYS A 604 29.20 -48.05 23.32
C LYS A 604 29.95 -48.39 22.04
#